data_AF-A0A9E2AHK0-F1
#
_entry.id   AF-A0A9E2AHK0-F1
#
_cell.length_a   1.000
_cell.length_b   1.000
_cell.length_c   1.000
_cell.angle_alpha   90.00
_cell.angle_beta   90.00
_cell.angle_gamma   90.00
#
_symmetry.space_group_name_H-M   'P 1'
#
loop_
_entity.id
_entity.type
_entity.pdbx_description
1 polymer ?
#
loop_
_entity_poly.entity_id
_entity_poly.type
_entity_poly.pdbx_seq_one_letter_code
_entity_poly.pdbx_strand_id
1 'polypeptide(L)'
;VSTLHGNIYYHLGLAHYLKQNWAEALDAYTKCKASGENPDNLVSSSHWLYMINRRMGDMKAANKSIADINADMDIIENFGYHRLCLYYKGEISLEELSGGEGESLSGQDAVDYGIANWHFYNADIENAIRIHKEILNRSSWNSFGYIATEADMNALGDDVLMLN
;
A
#
# COMPACT_ATOMS: atom_id res chain seq x y z
N VAL A 1 -6.33 9.72 14.15
CA VAL A 1 -7.74 9.77 13.66
C VAL A 1 -7.95 10.96 12.72
N SER A 2 -8.55 10.74 11.54
CA SER A 2 -8.57 11.63 10.35
C SER A 2 -9.62 12.76 10.34
N THR A 3 -9.62 13.60 9.29
CA THR A 3 -10.64 14.66 9.02
C THR A 3 -11.63 14.24 7.92
N LEU A 4 -12.80 14.89 7.83
CA LEU A 4 -13.78 14.65 6.76
C LEU A 4 -13.17 14.82 5.36
N HIS A 5 -12.44 15.91 5.14
CA HIS A 5 -11.78 16.17 3.86
C HIS A 5 -10.69 15.13 3.56
N GLY A 6 -9.94 14.70 4.57
CA GLY A 6 -8.94 13.63 4.41
C GLY A 6 -9.56 12.31 3.99
N ASN A 7 -10.68 11.90 4.59
CA ASN A 7 -11.36 10.66 4.21
C ASN A 7 -11.90 10.72 2.76
N ILE A 8 -12.42 11.87 2.32
CA ILE A 8 -12.87 12.05 0.93
C ILE A 8 -11.70 11.86 -0.04
N TYR A 9 -10.57 12.53 0.21
CA TYR A 9 -9.40 12.41 -0.66
C TYR A 9 -8.79 11.00 -0.63
N TYR A 10 -8.78 10.35 0.54
CA TYR A 10 -8.30 8.97 0.68
C TYR A 10 -9.08 8.01 -0.22
N HIS A 11 -10.42 8.03 -0.13
CA HIS A 11 -11.24 7.11 -0.92
C HIS A 11 -11.30 7.48 -2.41
N LEU A 12 -11.21 8.77 -2.75
CA LEU A 12 -11.05 9.20 -4.14
C LEU A 12 -9.74 8.69 -4.74
N GLY A 13 -8.63 8.83 -4.00
CA GLY A 13 -7.33 8.32 -4.40
C GLY A 13 -7.34 6.81 -4.59
N LEU A 14 -7.94 6.08 -3.65
CA LEU A 14 -8.12 4.62 -3.75
C LEU A 14 -8.92 4.24 -5.00
N ALA A 15 -10.04 4.91 -5.27
CA ALA A 15 -10.86 4.61 -6.45
C ALA A 15 -10.09 4.83 -7.77
N HIS A 16 -9.27 5.88 -7.85
CA HIS A 16 -8.38 6.09 -9.00
C HIS A 16 -7.29 5.03 -9.09
N TYR A 17 -6.68 4.68 -7.94
CA TYR A 17 -5.63 3.66 -7.85
C TYR A 17 -6.12 2.30 -8.36
N LEU A 18 -7.32 1.86 -7.93
CA LEU A 18 -7.93 0.60 -8.35
C LEU A 18 -8.25 0.55 -9.85
N LYS A 19 -8.36 1.71 -10.51
CA LYS A 19 -8.52 1.82 -11.96
C LYS A 19 -7.22 2.03 -12.71
N GLN A 20 -6.08 2.05 -12.01
CA GLN A 20 -4.75 2.36 -12.54
C GLN A 20 -4.64 3.78 -13.14
N ASN A 21 -5.49 4.70 -12.68
CA ASN A 21 -5.43 6.11 -13.02
C ASN A 21 -4.38 6.80 -12.12
N TRP A 22 -3.09 6.56 -12.40
CA TRP A 22 -2.00 6.89 -11.49
C TRP A 22 -1.86 8.39 -11.20
N ALA A 23 -2.03 9.24 -12.21
CA ALA A 23 -1.90 10.69 -12.04
C ALA A 23 -2.99 11.27 -11.13
N GLU A 24 -4.23 10.81 -11.31
CA GLU A 24 -5.38 11.21 -10.50
C GLU A 24 -5.29 10.64 -9.08
N ALA A 25 -4.82 9.39 -8.94
CA ALA A 25 -4.53 8.81 -7.63
C ALA A 25 -3.45 9.62 -6.88
N LEU A 26 -2.37 9.99 -7.58
CA LEU A 26 -1.28 10.80 -7.03
C LEU A 26 -1.79 12.17 -6.54
N ASP A 27 -2.59 12.87 -7.34
CA ASP A 27 -3.17 14.16 -6.98
C ASP A 27 -4.08 14.05 -5.74
N ALA A 28 -4.99 13.06 -5.73
CA ALA A 28 -5.90 12.83 -4.61
C ALA A 28 -5.14 12.50 -3.31
N TYR A 29 -4.17 11.59 -3.34
CA TYR A 29 -3.38 11.27 -2.15
C TYR A 29 -2.44 12.40 -1.71
N THR A 30 -1.99 13.25 -2.63
CA THR A 30 -1.24 14.47 -2.28
C THR A 30 -2.13 15.42 -1.48
N LYS A 31 -3.38 15.62 -1.91
CA LYS A 31 -4.38 16.40 -1.16
C LYS A 31 -4.75 15.73 0.17
N CYS A 32 -4.84 14.40 0.20
CA CYS A 32 -5.04 13.63 1.43
C CYS A 32 -3.91 13.91 2.45
N LYS A 33 -2.65 13.80 2.03
CA LYS A 33 -1.49 14.10 2.88
C LYS A 33 -1.53 15.52 3.42
N ALA A 34 -1.91 16.50 2.59
CA ALA A 34 -2.03 17.91 3.00
C ALA A 34 -3.23 18.22 3.90
N SER A 35 -4.22 17.32 4.03
CA SER A 35 -5.47 17.56 4.76
C SER A 35 -5.39 17.33 6.27
N GLY A 36 -4.26 16.81 6.77
CA GLY A 36 -4.06 16.55 8.19
C GLY A 36 -2.60 16.28 8.54
N GLU A 37 -2.20 16.69 9.73
CA GLU A 37 -0.80 16.61 10.20
C GLU A 37 -0.56 15.45 11.18
N ASN A 38 -1.62 14.71 11.56
CA ASN A 38 -1.45 13.61 12.51
C ASN A 38 -0.64 12.44 11.90
N PRO A 39 0.11 11.70 12.72
CA PRO A 39 0.94 10.59 12.25
C PRO A 39 0.17 9.54 11.42
N ASP A 40 -1.05 9.17 11.79
CA ASP A 40 -1.87 8.20 11.03
C ASP A 40 -2.17 8.67 9.60
N ASN A 41 -2.51 9.94 9.41
CA ASN A 41 -2.72 10.52 8.08
C ASN A 41 -1.42 10.55 7.28
N LEU A 42 -0.32 10.92 7.94
CA LEU A 42 0.99 11.00 7.31
C LEU A 42 1.45 9.63 6.82
N VAL A 43 1.40 8.57 7.64
CA VAL A 43 1.85 7.23 7.24
C VAL A 43 0.98 6.62 6.14
N SER A 44 -0.35 6.71 6.28
CA SER A 44 -1.27 6.11 5.31
C SER A 44 -1.16 6.78 3.94
N SER A 45 -1.20 8.12 3.88
CA SER A 45 -1.03 8.84 2.62
C SER A 45 0.36 8.66 2.00
N SER A 46 1.43 8.64 2.81
CA SER A 46 2.80 8.44 2.34
C SER A 46 3.00 7.04 1.75
N HIS A 47 2.40 6.01 2.35
CA HIS A 47 2.41 4.64 1.82
C HIS A 47 1.77 4.57 0.43
N TRP A 48 0.57 5.13 0.24
CA TRP A 48 -0.09 5.14 -1.07
C TRP A 48 0.68 5.94 -2.10
N LEU A 49 1.19 7.13 -1.75
CA LEU A 49 2.03 7.94 -2.62
C LEU A 49 3.30 7.19 -3.04
N TYR A 50 3.92 6.43 -2.13
CA TYR A 50 5.07 5.59 -2.47
C TYR A 50 4.69 4.55 -3.54
N MET A 51 3.61 3.80 -3.33
CA MET A 51 3.20 2.76 -4.28
C MET A 51 2.84 3.34 -5.65
N ILE A 52 2.13 4.46 -5.71
CA ILE A 52 1.78 5.15 -6.96
C ILE A 52 3.05 5.59 -7.71
N ASN A 53 4.00 6.23 -7.02
CA ASN A 53 5.25 6.64 -7.66
C ASN A 53 6.08 5.44 -8.14
N ARG A 54 6.10 4.32 -7.41
CA ARG A 54 6.74 3.08 -7.87
C ARG A 54 6.06 2.52 -9.13
N ARG A 55 4.72 2.50 -9.18
CA ARG A 55 3.94 2.13 -10.38
C ARG A 55 4.26 3.01 -11.59
N MET A 56 4.50 4.29 -11.35
CA MET A 56 4.89 5.26 -12.38
C MET A 56 6.38 5.21 -12.75
N GLY A 57 7.18 4.35 -12.11
CA GLY A 57 8.62 4.24 -12.35
C GLY A 57 9.47 5.36 -11.73
N ASP A 58 8.90 6.24 -10.90
CA ASP A 58 9.62 7.33 -10.24
C ASP A 58 10.07 6.94 -8.83
N MET A 59 11.19 6.22 -8.75
CA MET A 59 11.78 5.80 -7.47
C MET A 59 12.17 7.00 -6.59
N LYS A 60 12.57 8.13 -7.19
CA LYS A 60 12.99 9.31 -6.44
C LYS A 60 11.80 9.95 -5.73
N ALA A 61 10.68 10.11 -6.43
CA ALA A 61 9.43 10.60 -5.84
C ALA A 61 8.84 9.61 -4.83
N ALA A 62 8.95 8.30 -5.09
CA ALA A 62 8.55 7.27 -4.14
C ALA A 62 9.29 7.43 -2.81
N ASN A 63 10.63 7.44 -2.84
CA ASN A 63 11.46 7.59 -1.64
C ASN A 63 11.20 8.91 -0.92
N LYS A 64 11.00 10.01 -1.66
CA LYS A 64 10.62 11.30 -1.08
C LYS A 64 9.29 11.23 -0.33
N SER A 65 8.33 10.44 -0.82
CA SER A 65 6.98 10.36 -0.23
C SER A 65 7.00 9.84 1.20
N ILE A 66 7.97 8.97 1.53
CA ILE A 66 8.12 8.33 2.85
C ILE A 66 9.30 8.87 3.66
N ALA A 67 9.95 9.95 3.22
CA ALA A 67 11.18 10.46 3.85
C ALA A 67 10.98 10.88 5.31
N ASP A 68 9.81 11.41 5.65
CA ASP A 68 9.50 11.90 6.99
C ASP A 68 9.05 10.79 7.96
N ILE A 69 8.86 9.56 7.47
CA ILE A 69 8.42 8.42 8.28
C ILE A 69 9.59 7.87 9.08
N ASN A 70 9.41 7.64 10.38
CA ASN A 70 10.45 7.10 11.28
C ASN A 70 9.83 6.17 12.34
N ALA A 71 10.65 5.36 13.01
CA ALA A 71 10.19 4.34 13.95
C ALA A 71 9.48 4.89 15.19
N ASP A 72 9.79 6.11 15.62
CA ASP A 72 9.31 6.70 16.88
C ASP A 72 7.98 7.47 16.73
N MET A 73 7.23 7.22 15.65
CA MET A 73 5.94 7.86 15.41
C MET A 73 4.85 7.30 16.33
N ASP A 74 4.05 8.20 16.90
CA ASP A 74 2.86 7.86 17.71
C ASP A 74 1.68 7.48 16.80
N ILE A 75 1.66 6.21 16.37
CA ILE A 75 0.61 5.63 15.51
C ILE A 75 -0.51 5.06 16.37
N ILE A 76 -1.76 5.29 15.96
CA ILE A 76 -2.95 4.82 16.70
C ILE A 76 -3.66 3.69 15.94
N GLU A 77 -3.75 3.78 14.61
CA GLU A 77 -4.55 2.87 13.79
C GLU A 77 -3.74 2.27 12.62
N ASN A 78 -2.88 3.09 11.98
CA ASN A 78 -2.25 2.74 10.70
C ASN A 78 -0.88 2.03 10.84
N PHE A 79 -0.75 1.10 11.79
CA PHE A 79 0.51 0.40 12.07
C PHE A 79 1.08 -0.37 10.87
N GLY A 80 0.23 -1.05 10.10
CA GLY A 80 0.67 -1.78 8.91
C GLY A 80 1.32 -0.88 7.86
N TYR A 81 0.72 0.28 7.58
CA TYR A 81 1.29 1.26 6.63
C TYR A 81 2.60 1.88 7.15
N HIS A 82 2.68 2.14 8.46
CA HIS A 82 3.91 2.62 9.09
C HIS A 82 5.05 1.62 8.91
N ARG A 83 4.82 0.35 9.25
CA ARG A 83 5.80 -0.73 9.13
C ARG A 83 6.19 -0.99 7.67
N LEU A 84 5.24 -0.94 6.74
CA LEU A 84 5.53 -1.00 5.30
C LEU A 84 6.48 0.14 4.87
N CYS A 85 6.25 1.36 5.34
CA CYS A 85 7.16 2.47 5.02
C CYS A 85 8.57 2.24 5.58
N LEU A 86 8.71 1.73 6.81
CA LEU A 86 10.02 1.39 7.39
C LEU A 86 10.70 0.25 6.62
N TYR A 87 9.93 -0.76 6.20
CA TYR A 87 10.41 -1.87 5.37
C TYR A 87 10.92 -1.36 4.02
N TYR A 88 10.18 -0.46 3.36
CA TYR A 88 10.61 0.13 2.09
C TYR A 88 11.91 0.95 2.22
N LYS A 89 12.15 1.54 3.39
CA LYS A 89 13.40 2.23 3.74
C LYS A 89 14.54 1.27 4.10
N GLY A 90 14.26 -0.02 4.27
CA GLY A 90 15.21 -1.02 4.75
C GLY A 90 15.52 -0.92 6.25
N GLU A 91 14.67 -0.26 7.03
CA GLU A 91 14.85 -0.06 8.47
C GLU A 91 14.32 -1.22 9.30
N ILE A 92 13.41 -2.02 8.75
CA ILE A 92 12.96 -3.29 9.32
C ILE A 92 13.02 -4.39 8.26
N SER A 93 13.16 -5.63 8.71
CA SER A 93 13.14 -6.83 7.88
C SER A 93 11.72 -7.26 7.49
N LEU A 94 11.63 -8.18 6.51
CA LEU A 94 10.35 -8.79 6.14
C LEU A 94 9.76 -9.62 7.29
N GLU A 95 10.61 -10.29 8.08
CA GLU A 95 10.20 -11.04 9.28
C GLU A 95 9.56 -10.10 10.31
N GLU A 96 10.19 -8.95 10.57
CA GLU A 96 9.65 -7.92 11.45
C GLU A 96 8.37 -7.27 10.91
N LEU A 97 8.14 -7.28 9.58
CA LEU A 97 6.90 -6.80 8.96
C LEU A 97 5.77 -7.84 9.04
N SER A 98 6.06 -9.12 8.83
CA SER A 98 5.07 -10.20 8.89
C SER A 98 4.73 -10.65 10.32
N GLY A 99 5.63 -10.44 11.29
CA GLY A 99 5.47 -10.86 12.69
C GLY A 99 4.69 -9.89 13.59
N GLY A 100 3.90 -8.99 13.03
CA GLY A 100 3.20 -7.96 13.81
C GLY A 100 2.00 -8.52 14.53
N GLU A 101 2.11 -8.73 15.84
CA GLU A 101 0.97 -9.13 16.65
C GLU A 101 -0.11 -8.02 16.67
N GLY A 102 -1.38 -8.41 16.50
CA GLY A 102 -2.53 -7.53 16.72
C GLY A 102 -3.20 -6.91 15.49
N GLU A 103 -2.73 -7.19 14.27
CA GLU A 103 -3.44 -6.72 13.06
C GLU A 103 -4.70 -7.56 12.78
N SER A 104 -5.80 -6.86 12.49
CA SER A 104 -7.01 -7.51 11.95
C SER A 104 -6.69 -8.16 10.59
N LEU A 105 -7.49 -9.15 10.16
CA LEU A 105 -7.36 -9.74 8.81
C LEU A 105 -7.34 -8.67 7.70
N SER A 106 -8.12 -7.59 7.86
CA SER A 106 -8.13 -6.49 6.90
C SER A 106 -6.85 -5.64 6.88
N GLY A 107 -6.18 -5.51 8.03
CA GLY A 107 -4.87 -4.88 8.14
C GLY A 107 -3.79 -5.75 7.50
N GLN A 108 -3.84 -7.05 7.78
CA GLN A 108 -2.92 -8.03 7.20
C GLN A 108 -3.00 -8.06 5.68
N ASP A 109 -4.19 -8.00 5.08
CA ASP A 109 -4.32 -7.93 3.61
C ASP A 109 -3.68 -6.67 3.02
N ALA A 110 -3.76 -5.52 3.71
CA ALA A 110 -3.13 -4.29 3.26
C ALA A 110 -1.60 -4.39 3.34
N VAL A 111 -1.06 -5.02 4.38
CA VAL A 111 0.37 -5.30 4.53
C VAL A 111 0.85 -6.24 3.43
N ASP A 112 0.19 -7.38 3.24
CA ASP A 112 0.58 -8.37 2.25
C ASP A 112 0.47 -7.82 0.83
N TYR A 113 -0.54 -6.99 0.56
CA TYR A 113 -0.65 -6.27 -0.70
C TYR A 113 0.55 -5.33 -0.94
N GLY A 114 0.99 -4.61 0.08
CA GLY A 114 2.20 -3.79 0.03
C GLY A 114 3.48 -4.60 -0.23
N ILE A 115 3.61 -5.78 0.40
CA ILE A 115 4.73 -6.70 0.19
C ILE A 115 4.72 -7.25 -1.24
N ALA A 116 3.56 -7.70 -1.75
CA ALA A 116 3.41 -8.18 -3.12
C ALA A 116 3.83 -7.10 -4.13
N ASN A 117 3.37 -5.87 -3.93
CA ASN A 117 3.77 -4.71 -4.74
C ASN A 117 5.26 -4.43 -4.67
N TRP A 118 5.87 -4.53 -3.49
CA TRP A 118 7.32 -4.37 -3.35
C TRP A 118 8.08 -5.42 -4.18
N HIS A 119 7.69 -6.70 -4.13
CA HIS A 119 8.29 -7.73 -4.99
C HIS A 119 8.11 -7.39 -6.48
N PHE A 120 6.91 -6.96 -6.87
CA PHE A 120 6.59 -6.57 -8.24
C PHE A 120 7.51 -5.45 -8.76
N TYR A 121 7.65 -4.35 -7.99
CA TYR A 121 8.51 -3.23 -8.40
C TYR A 121 10.01 -3.52 -8.35
N ASN A 122 10.42 -4.64 -7.77
CA ASN A 122 11.80 -5.11 -7.74
C ASN A 122 12.02 -6.32 -8.66
N ALA A 123 11.12 -6.54 -9.62
CA ALA A 123 11.16 -7.58 -10.64
C ALA A 123 11.11 -9.03 -10.11
N ASP A 124 10.69 -9.23 -8.87
CA ASP A 124 10.39 -10.55 -8.29
C ASP A 124 8.91 -10.90 -8.51
N ILE A 125 8.56 -11.13 -9.77
CA ILE A 125 7.17 -11.30 -10.21
C ILE A 125 6.55 -12.59 -9.63
N GLU A 126 7.36 -13.64 -9.46
CA GLU A 126 6.90 -14.92 -8.91
C GLU A 126 6.36 -14.76 -7.49
N ASN A 127 7.11 -14.10 -6.60
CA ASN A 127 6.64 -13.85 -5.24
C ASN A 127 5.47 -12.87 -5.19
N ALA A 128 5.47 -11.84 -6.04
CA ALA A 128 4.34 -10.91 -6.12
C ALA A 128 3.03 -11.65 -6.45
N ILE A 129 3.05 -12.51 -7.47
CA ILE A 129 1.88 -13.31 -7.87
C ILE A 129 1.49 -14.31 -6.79
N ARG A 130 2.47 -14.99 -6.16
CA ARG A 130 2.21 -15.94 -5.07
C ARG A 130 1.44 -15.26 -3.92
N ILE A 131 1.91 -14.10 -3.46
CA ILE A 131 1.27 -13.38 -2.36
C ILE A 131 -0.12 -12.88 -2.76
N HIS A 132 -0.30 -12.36 -3.98
CA HIS A 132 -1.62 -11.99 -4.46
C HIS A 132 -2.60 -13.17 -4.46
N LYS A 133 -2.18 -14.35 -4.92
CA LYS A 133 -3.00 -15.58 -4.86
C LYS A 133 -3.34 -15.96 -3.41
N GLU A 134 -2.42 -15.78 -2.46
CA GLU A 134 -2.67 -16.01 -1.03
C GLU A 134 -3.72 -15.06 -0.45
N ILE A 135 -3.67 -13.76 -0.81
CA ILE A 135 -4.68 -12.77 -0.42
C ILE A 135 -6.06 -13.16 -0.98
N LEU A 136 -6.14 -13.52 -2.27
CA LEU A 136 -7.41 -13.87 -2.93
C LEU A 136 -8.04 -15.18 -2.42
N ASN A 137 -7.28 -16.02 -1.73
CA ASN A 137 -7.80 -17.23 -1.10
C ASN A 137 -8.42 -16.99 0.29
N ARG A 138 -8.35 -15.76 0.83
CA ARG A 138 -8.92 -15.39 2.14
C ARG A 138 -10.40 -15.01 2.04
N SER A 139 -11.09 -15.03 3.16
CA SER A 139 -12.52 -14.65 3.26
C SER A 139 -12.75 -13.13 3.43
N SER A 140 -11.68 -12.33 3.52
CA SER A 140 -11.69 -10.88 3.76
C SER A 140 -11.92 -10.06 2.49
N TRP A 141 -12.88 -10.47 1.66
CA TRP A 141 -13.19 -9.87 0.35
C TRP A 141 -13.47 -8.35 0.40
N ASN A 142 -13.87 -7.83 1.57
CA ASN A 142 -14.20 -6.43 1.78
C ASN A 142 -13.01 -5.57 2.23
N SER A 143 -11.81 -6.14 2.39
CA SER A 143 -10.60 -5.38 2.73
C SER A 143 -10.06 -4.63 1.51
N PHE A 144 -9.45 -3.46 1.72
CA PHE A 144 -8.87 -2.71 0.60
C PHE A 144 -7.67 -3.44 -0.02
N GLY A 145 -6.89 -4.20 0.76
CA GLY A 145 -5.80 -5.02 0.23
C GLY A 145 -6.30 -6.13 -0.69
N TYR A 146 -7.42 -6.76 -0.35
CA TYR A 146 -8.08 -7.75 -1.21
C TYR A 146 -8.58 -7.12 -2.51
N ILE A 147 -9.35 -6.03 -2.42
CA ILE A 147 -9.91 -5.34 -3.60
C ILE A 147 -8.79 -4.82 -4.52
N ALA A 148 -7.71 -4.27 -3.96
CA ALA A 148 -6.56 -3.83 -4.74
C ALA A 148 -5.83 -4.99 -5.41
N THR A 149 -5.73 -6.13 -4.74
CA THR A 149 -5.20 -7.36 -5.33
C THR A 149 -6.05 -7.84 -6.50
N GLU A 150 -7.38 -7.86 -6.38
CA GLU A 150 -8.27 -8.22 -7.50
C GLU A 150 -8.05 -7.31 -8.70
N ALA A 151 -7.99 -5.99 -8.48
CA ALA A 151 -7.79 -5.01 -9.53
C ALA A 151 -6.46 -5.23 -10.28
N ASP A 152 -5.37 -5.48 -9.56
CA ASP A 152 -4.06 -5.73 -10.15
C ASP A 152 -3.98 -7.05 -10.90
N MET A 153 -4.49 -8.13 -10.30
CA MET A 153 -4.48 -9.45 -10.92
C MET A 153 -5.32 -9.47 -12.19
N ASN A 154 -6.44 -8.75 -12.22
CA ASN A 154 -7.24 -8.57 -13.43
C ASN A 154 -6.49 -7.76 -14.51
N ALA A 155 -5.70 -6.75 -14.12
CA ALA A 155 -4.94 -5.95 -15.06
C ALA A 155 -3.71 -6.66 -15.64
N LEU A 156 -3.11 -7.60 -14.90
CA LEU A 156 -2.00 -8.44 -15.38
C LEU A 156 -2.43 -9.41 -16.50
N GLY A 157 -3.72 -9.75 -16.55
CA GLY A 157 -4.31 -10.64 -17.55
C GLY A 157 -3.98 -12.12 -17.33
N ASP A 158 -4.83 -12.99 -17.88
CA ASP A 158 -4.76 -14.45 -17.65
C ASP A 158 -3.44 -15.08 -18.14
N ASP A 159 -2.81 -14.52 -19.17
CA ASP A 159 -1.58 -15.04 -19.78
C ASP A 159 -0.38 -15.02 -18.82
N VAL A 160 -0.34 -14.07 -17.88
CA VAL A 160 0.71 -13.96 -16.85
C VAL A 160 0.40 -14.89 -15.66
N LEU A 161 -0.88 -15.19 -15.41
CA LEU A 161 -1.34 -16.00 -14.28
C LEU A 161 -1.18 -17.52 -14.50
N MET A 162 -1.04 -17.92 -15.78
CA MET A 162 -0.89 -19.30 -16.25
C MET A 162 0.57 -19.80 -16.31
N LEU A 163 1.56 -19.03 -15.86
CA LEU A 163 2.98 -19.43 -15.81
C LEU A 163 3.33 -20.45 -14.71
N ASN A 164 2.39 -21.35 -14.38
CA ASN A 164 2.62 -22.49 -13.48
C ASN A 164 2.78 -23.79 -14.28
#